data_AF-A0A1H7HMI3-F1
#
_entry.id   AF-A0A1H7HMI3-F1
#
_cell.length_a   1.000
_cell.length_b   1.000
_cell.length_c   1.000
_cell.angle_alpha   90.00
_cell.angle_beta   90.00
_cell.angle_gamma   90.00
#
_symmetry.space_group_name_H-M   'P 1'
#
loop_
_entity.id
_entity.type
_entity.pdbx_description
1 polymer ?
#
loop_
_entity_poly.entity_id
_entity_poly.type
_entity_poly.pdbx_seq_one_letter_code
_entity_poly.pdbx_strand_id
1 'polypeptide(L)'
;MTGFGSMAGEDGAPPMGERPSRWPHEIVPDPVPDGRLPPLRSLETLSARKARLAEAALARARHAWSVAARALDDARQALDDQVAFVADERQRLLQERQASTEGGAALRRWREADQQLLDSIPPRRKAVVASQRALASAEQLLERAQLEQRRLARRHEKFDMMIEQIQEEA
;
A
#
# COMPACT_ATOMS: atom_id res chain seq x y z
N MET A 1 12.44 87.83 13.50
CA MET A 1 11.25 88.27 14.24
C MET A 1 10.32 87.07 14.36
N THR A 2 10.44 86.34 15.47
CA THR A 2 9.44 86.31 16.58
C THR A 2 8.14 85.64 16.13
N GLY A 3 7.75 84.45 16.60
CA GLY A 3 7.99 83.81 17.88
C GLY A 3 6.64 83.58 18.54
N PHE A 4 6.22 82.33 18.68
CA PHE A 4 5.15 81.83 19.54
C PHE A 4 5.51 80.34 19.75
N GLY A 5 5.78 79.82 20.94
CA GLY A 5 5.31 80.22 22.25
C GLY A 5 4.36 79.13 22.76
N SER A 6 4.94 78.16 23.47
CA SER A 6 4.36 77.37 24.57
C SER A 6 3.06 76.58 24.33
N MET A 7 3.06 75.30 24.72
CA MET A 7 2.13 74.77 25.72
C MET A 7 2.64 73.40 26.19
N ALA A 8 2.90 73.32 27.49
CA ALA A 8 2.99 72.07 28.22
C ALA A 8 1.64 71.35 28.20
N GLY A 9 1.68 70.04 28.06
CA GLY A 9 0.61 69.10 28.41
C GLY A 9 1.32 67.76 28.60
N GLU A 10 1.71 67.44 29.83
CA GLU A 10 0.95 66.47 30.62
C GLU A 10 0.70 65.17 29.85
N ASP A 11 1.78 64.45 29.51
CA ASP A 11 1.68 62.99 29.40
C ASP A 11 1.64 62.42 30.82
N GLY A 12 0.46 62.58 31.44
CA GLY A 12 0.07 61.78 32.57
C GLY A 12 0.12 60.33 32.15
N ALA A 13 0.98 59.54 32.79
CA ALA A 13 0.96 58.09 32.66
C ALA A 13 -0.41 57.58 33.14
N PRO A 14 -1.25 56.98 32.28
CA PRO A 14 -2.36 56.18 32.73
C PRO A 14 -1.84 54.78 33.09
N PRO A 15 -2.59 54.08 33.95
CA PRO A 15 -2.05 53.16 34.94
C PRO A 15 -1.54 51.86 34.35
N MET A 16 -0.68 51.21 35.14
CA MET A 16 -0.36 49.78 35.10
C MET A 16 -1.56 48.95 34.61
N GLY A 17 -1.57 48.66 33.32
CA GLY A 17 -2.47 47.69 32.74
C GLY A 17 -2.16 46.35 33.36
N GLU A 18 -3.05 45.90 34.23
CA GLU A 18 -3.09 44.56 34.79
C GLU A 18 -2.78 43.56 33.68
N ARG A 19 -1.74 42.74 33.88
CA ARG A 19 -1.52 41.57 33.03
C ARG A 19 -2.82 40.76 33.04
N PRO A 20 -3.37 40.37 31.88
CA PRO A 20 -4.51 39.46 31.87
C PRO A 20 -4.11 38.18 32.61
N SER A 21 -4.75 37.98 33.75
CA SER A 21 -4.66 36.73 34.48
C SER A 21 -5.36 35.67 33.64
N ARG A 22 -4.55 34.73 33.15
CA ARG A 22 -4.93 33.45 32.55
C ARG A 22 -5.48 33.54 31.12
N TRP A 23 -4.68 32.98 30.21
CA TRP A 23 -5.15 32.58 28.89
C TRP A 23 -6.15 31.42 29.06
N PRO A 24 -7.21 31.32 28.24
CA PRO A 24 -8.28 30.30 28.36
C PRO A 24 -7.83 28.85 28.07
N HIS A 25 -6.52 28.61 28.06
CA HIS A 25 -5.87 27.32 27.85
C HIS A 25 -4.81 27.05 28.92
N GLU A 26 -4.93 27.69 30.09
CA GLU A 26 -4.37 27.14 31.33
C GLU A 26 -5.11 25.82 31.63
N ILE A 27 -4.64 24.76 30.98
CA ILE A 27 -5.01 23.39 31.30
C ILE A 27 -4.47 23.17 32.71
N VAL A 28 -5.34 23.29 33.70
CA VAL A 28 -5.07 22.79 35.04
C VAL A 28 -4.66 21.33 34.86
N PRO A 29 -3.44 20.93 35.25
CA PRO A 29 -3.09 19.52 35.21
C PRO A 29 -4.10 18.80 36.11
N ASP A 30 -4.86 17.87 35.53
CA ASP A 30 -5.75 17.01 36.29
C ASP A 30 -4.97 16.39 37.46
N PRO A 31 -5.58 16.28 38.66
CA PRO A 31 -4.93 15.64 39.78
C PRO A 31 -4.49 14.24 39.36
N VAL A 32 -3.17 13.99 39.46
CA VAL A 32 -2.58 12.68 39.19
C VAL A 32 -3.32 11.66 40.06
N PRO A 33 -4.01 10.68 39.47
CA PRO A 33 -4.72 9.70 40.27
C PRO A 33 -3.69 8.90 41.06
N ASP A 34 -4.01 8.68 42.34
CA ASP A 34 -3.29 7.77 43.24
C ASP A 34 -2.83 6.52 42.47
N GLY A 35 -1.57 6.12 42.70
CA GLY A 35 -0.80 5.18 41.88
C GLY A 35 -1.36 3.76 41.74
N ARG A 36 -2.54 3.60 41.14
CA ARG A 36 -3.21 2.32 40.87
C ARG A 36 -3.85 2.32 39.48
N LEU A 37 -3.01 2.03 38.48
CA LEU A 37 -3.34 1.40 37.19
C LEU A 37 -4.46 1.97 36.27
N PRO A 38 -4.54 3.28 35.96
CA PRO A 38 -5.27 3.75 34.77
C PRO A 38 -4.56 3.58 33.39
N PRO A 39 -3.21 3.63 33.24
CA PRO A 39 -2.58 3.62 31.92
C PRO A 39 -2.42 2.22 31.28
N LEU A 40 -2.59 1.12 32.01
CA LEU A 40 -2.43 -0.22 31.43
C LEU A 40 -3.57 -0.59 30.47
N ARG A 41 -4.82 -0.32 30.84
CA ARG A 41 -5.99 -0.63 29.99
C ARG A 41 -6.00 0.16 28.67
N SER A 42 -5.50 1.39 28.67
CA SER A 42 -5.38 2.19 27.44
C SER A 42 -4.26 1.67 26.53
N LEU A 43 -3.19 1.11 27.09
CA LEU A 43 -2.13 0.45 26.33
C LEU A 43 -2.57 -0.91 25.74
N GLU A 44 -3.31 -1.71 26.51
CA GLU A 44 -3.91 -2.98 26.05
C GLU A 44 -4.85 -2.75 24.86
N THR A 45 -5.75 -1.77 24.95
CA THR A 45 -6.70 -1.47 23.86
C THR A 45 -6.02 -0.99 22.59
N LEU A 46 -4.97 -0.15 22.70
CA LEU A 46 -4.17 0.29 21.55
C LEU A 46 -3.35 -0.87 20.94
N SER A 47 -2.80 -1.75 21.77
CA SER A 47 -2.05 -2.92 21.31
C SER A 47 -2.96 -3.91 20.59
N ALA A 48 -4.11 -4.24 21.18
CA ALA A 48 -5.13 -5.11 20.58
C ALA A 48 -5.63 -4.54 19.23
N ARG A 49 -5.83 -3.22 19.14
CA ARG A 49 -6.19 -2.57 17.88
C ARG A 49 -5.09 -2.72 16.82
N LYS A 50 -3.82 -2.54 17.18
CA LYS A 50 -2.68 -2.72 16.27
C LYS A 50 -2.55 -4.17 15.80
N ALA A 51 -2.74 -5.14 16.70
CA ALA A 51 -2.73 -6.56 16.35
C ALA A 51 -3.83 -6.90 15.32
N ARG A 52 -5.07 -6.46 15.55
CA ARG A 52 -6.18 -6.64 14.60
C ARG A 52 -5.91 -6.00 13.23
N LEU A 53 -5.30 -4.81 13.21
CA LEU A 53 -4.91 -4.16 11.95
C LEU A 53 -3.82 -4.93 11.20
N ALA A 54 -2.86 -5.50 11.91
CA ALA A 54 -1.81 -6.33 11.32
C ALA A 54 -2.35 -7.66 10.78
N GLU A 55 -3.28 -8.31 11.48
CA GLU A 55 -3.99 -9.48 10.98
C GLU A 55 -4.80 -9.17 9.72
N ALA A 56 -5.53 -8.05 9.72
CA ALA A 56 -6.26 -7.60 8.54
C ALA A 56 -5.32 -7.27 7.37
N ALA A 57 -4.15 -6.68 7.64
CA ALA A 57 -3.13 -6.45 6.62
C ALA A 57 -2.55 -7.75 6.06
N LEU A 58 -2.28 -8.73 6.92
CA LEU A 58 -1.82 -10.06 6.53
C LEU A 58 -2.87 -10.79 5.68
N ALA A 59 -4.14 -10.72 6.06
CA ALA A 59 -5.25 -11.30 5.29
C ALA A 59 -5.35 -10.66 3.90
N ARG A 60 -5.28 -9.32 3.80
CA ARG A 60 -5.24 -8.61 2.51
C ARG A 60 -4.02 -9.00 1.67
N ALA A 61 -2.84 -9.13 2.28
CA ALA A 61 -1.63 -9.53 1.56
C ALA A 61 -1.71 -10.97 1.04
N ARG A 62 -2.25 -11.91 1.83
CA ARG A 62 -2.52 -13.28 1.38
C ARG A 62 -3.50 -13.33 0.22
N HIS A 63 -4.56 -12.54 0.30
CA HIS A 63 -5.53 -12.43 -0.79
C HIS A 63 -4.88 -11.87 -2.06
N ALA A 64 -4.12 -10.77 -1.96
CA ALA A 64 -3.41 -10.18 -3.09
C ALA A 64 -2.42 -11.18 -3.73
N TRP A 65 -1.67 -11.93 -2.92
CA TRP A 65 -0.79 -12.99 -3.40
C TRP A 65 -1.56 -14.09 -4.14
N SER A 66 -2.67 -14.57 -3.57
CA SER A 66 -3.50 -15.59 -4.22
C SER A 66 -4.09 -15.12 -5.55
N VAL A 67 -4.50 -13.85 -5.63
CA VAL A 67 -5.01 -13.25 -6.88
C VAL A 67 -3.89 -13.14 -7.91
N ALA A 68 -2.70 -12.68 -7.51
CA ALA A 68 -1.56 -12.58 -8.42
C ALA A 68 -1.07 -13.94 -8.93
N ALA A 69 -1.10 -14.98 -8.08
CA ALA A 69 -0.77 -16.34 -8.48
C ALA A 69 -1.74 -16.87 -9.54
N ARG A 70 -3.06 -16.72 -9.32
CA ARG A 70 -4.08 -17.09 -10.32
C ARG A 70 -3.91 -16.33 -11.62
N ALA A 71 -3.66 -15.02 -11.56
CA ALA A 71 -3.44 -14.19 -12.75
C ALA A 71 -2.18 -14.59 -13.53
N LEU A 72 -1.17 -15.18 -12.88
CA LEU A 72 -0.01 -15.75 -13.56
C LEU A 72 -0.35 -17.05 -14.28
N ASP A 73 -1.12 -17.92 -13.63
CA ASP A 73 -1.55 -19.19 -14.24
C ASP A 73 -2.48 -18.92 -15.43
N ASP A 74 -3.43 -18.00 -15.31
CA ASP A 74 -4.31 -17.58 -16.41
C ASP A 74 -3.51 -16.99 -17.58
N ALA A 75 -2.48 -16.17 -17.29
CA ALA A 75 -1.65 -15.57 -18.33
C ALA A 75 -0.79 -16.63 -19.06
N ARG A 76 -0.32 -17.65 -18.34
CA ARG A 76 0.42 -18.78 -18.92
C ARG A 76 -0.49 -19.61 -19.82
N GLN A 77 -1.67 -19.97 -19.34
CA GLN A 77 -2.65 -20.70 -20.13
C GLN A 77 -3.00 -19.92 -21.41
N ALA A 78 -3.27 -18.62 -21.31
CA ALA A 78 -3.56 -17.79 -22.48
C ALA A 78 -2.39 -17.69 -23.48
N LEU A 79 -1.13 -17.81 -23.02
CA LEU A 79 0.02 -17.89 -23.91
C LEU A 79 0.10 -19.25 -24.61
N ASP A 80 -0.12 -20.34 -23.89
CA ASP A 80 -0.10 -21.68 -24.43
C ASP A 80 -1.22 -21.86 -25.47
N ASP A 81 -2.42 -21.39 -25.16
CA ASP A 81 -3.56 -21.38 -26.09
C ASP A 81 -3.25 -20.56 -27.35
N GLN A 82 -2.62 -19.39 -27.20
CA GLN A 82 -2.22 -18.57 -28.35
C GLN A 82 -1.16 -19.25 -29.21
N VAL A 83 -0.19 -19.93 -28.61
CA VAL A 83 0.86 -20.65 -29.33
C VAL A 83 0.27 -21.84 -30.08
N ALA A 84 -0.65 -22.58 -29.46
CA ALA A 84 -1.37 -23.68 -30.10
C ALA A 84 -2.21 -23.18 -31.29
N PHE A 85 -3.00 -22.11 -31.08
CA PHE A 85 -3.79 -21.48 -32.13
C PHE A 85 -2.91 -21.03 -33.32
N VAL A 86 -1.79 -20.37 -33.04
CA VAL A 86 -0.85 -19.93 -34.08
C VAL A 86 -0.25 -21.14 -34.81
N ALA A 87 0.10 -22.23 -34.12
CA ALA A 87 0.61 -23.43 -34.78
C ALA A 87 -0.41 -24.03 -35.76
N ASP A 88 -1.67 -24.14 -35.33
CA ASP A 88 -2.76 -24.69 -36.13
C ASP A 88 -3.06 -23.82 -37.36
N GLU A 89 -3.20 -22.50 -37.17
CA GLU A 89 -3.48 -21.57 -38.27
C GLU A 89 -2.31 -21.48 -39.25
N ARG A 90 -1.06 -21.57 -38.79
CA ARG A 90 0.10 -21.63 -39.69
C ARG A 90 0.10 -22.90 -40.52
N GLN A 91 -0.26 -24.04 -39.93
CA GLN A 91 -0.39 -25.29 -40.67
C GLN A 91 -1.49 -25.19 -41.73
N ARG A 92 -2.62 -24.58 -41.39
CA ARG A 92 -3.70 -24.30 -42.34
C ARG A 92 -3.25 -23.38 -43.49
N LEU A 93 -2.58 -22.27 -43.19
CA LEU A 93 -2.03 -21.35 -44.20
C LEU A 93 -1.03 -22.04 -45.14
N LEU A 94 -0.23 -22.97 -44.60
CA LEU A 94 0.69 -23.77 -45.41
C LEU A 94 -0.05 -24.71 -46.37
N GLN A 95 -1.13 -25.36 -45.92
CA GLN A 95 -1.96 -26.22 -46.77
C GLN A 95 -2.67 -25.41 -47.86
N GLU A 96 -3.27 -24.27 -47.52
CA GLU A 96 -3.89 -23.35 -48.49
C GLU A 96 -2.88 -22.87 -49.54
N ARG A 97 -1.65 -22.56 -49.09
CA ARG A 97 -0.55 -22.20 -49.99
C ARG A 97 -0.17 -23.32 -50.95
N GLN A 98 -0.09 -24.56 -50.48
CA GLN A 98 0.28 -25.71 -51.31
C GLN A 98 -0.81 -26.07 -52.32
N ALA A 99 -2.08 -25.87 -51.97
CA ALA A 99 -3.22 -26.14 -52.84
C ALA A 99 -3.46 -25.04 -53.89
N SER A 100 -2.91 -23.84 -53.70
CA SER A 100 -3.16 -22.69 -54.56
C SER A 100 -2.16 -22.61 -55.72
N THR A 101 -2.69 -22.35 -56.92
CA THR A 101 -1.91 -22.06 -58.13
C THR A 101 -1.62 -20.57 -58.31
N GLU A 102 -1.96 -19.73 -57.32
CA GLU A 102 -1.82 -18.27 -57.41
C GLU A 102 -0.34 -17.83 -57.30
N GLY A 103 0.02 -16.80 -58.09
CA GLY A 103 1.39 -16.29 -58.20
C GLY A 103 1.83 -15.33 -57.07
N GLY A 104 2.79 -14.46 -57.38
CA GLY A 104 3.52 -13.63 -56.41
C GLY A 104 2.69 -12.70 -55.49
N ALA A 105 1.47 -12.33 -55.86
CA ALA A 105 0.58 -11.54 -54.99
C ALA A 105 0.01 -12.38 -53.83
N ALA A 106 -0.30 -13.66 -54.06
CA ALA A 106 -0.78 -14.58 -53.03
C ALA A 106 0.31 -14.88 -51.99
N LEU A 107 1.56 -15.04 -52.45
CA LEU A 107 2.72 -15.21 -51.58
C LEU A 107 2.92 -14.04 -50.60
N ARG A 108 2.67 -12.80 -51.04
CA ARG A 108 2.73 -11.62 -50.15
C ARG A 108 1.64 -11.68 -49.09
N ARG A 109 0.39 -11.92 -49.48
CA ARG A 109 -0.74 -12.07 -48.55
C ARG A 109 -0.49 -13.16 -47.50
N TRP A 110 0.04 -14.32 -47.91
CA TRP A 110 0.35 -15.39 -46.97
C TRP A 110 1.47 -15.04 -45.99
N ARG A 111 2.53 -14.35 -46.44
CA ARG A 111 3.59 -13.87 -45.55
C ARG A 111 3.07 -12.84 -44.55
N GLU A 112 2.21 -11.93 -45.01
CA GLU A 112 1.58 -10.93 -44.14
C GLU A 112 0.69 -11.61 -43.10
N ALA A 113 -0.12 -12.61 -43.48
CA ALA A 113 -0.93 -13.39 -42.56
C ALA A 113 -0.07 -14.18 -41.55
N ASP A 114 1.00 -14.86 -42.01
CA ASP A 114 1.93 -15.59 -41.15
C ASP A 114 2.59 -14.66 -40.13
N GLN A 115 3.03 -13.48 -40.58
CA GLN A 115 3.64 -12.49 -39.71
C GLN A 115 2.64 -11.95 -38.67
N GLN A 116 1.39 -11.68 -39.06
CA GLN A 116 0.33 -11.26 -38.13
C GLN A 116 0.07 -12.32 -37.04
N LEU A 117 0.06 -13.60 -37.40
CA LEU A 117 -0.04 -14.68 -36.43
C LEU A 117 1.15 -14.68 -35.46
N LEU A 118 2.37 -14.54 -35.95
CA LEU A 118 3.56 -14.49 -35.10
C LEU A 118 3.56 -13.24 -34.18
N ASP A 119 3.11 -12.10 -34.69
CA ASP A 119 3.02 -10.83 -33.95
C ASP A 119 1.94 -10.85 -32.85
N SER A 120 1.03 -11.81 -32.88
CA SER A 120 0.03 -12.02 -31.82
C SER A 120 0.60 -12.65 -30.53
N ILE A 121 1.78 -13.30 -30.59
CA ILE A 121 2.40 -13.99 -29.45
C ILE A 121 3.10 -13.03 -28.46
N PRO A 122 3.92 -12.04 -28.90
CA PRO A 122 4.63 -11.14 -27.98
C PRO A 122 3.76 -10.44 -26.94
N PRO A 123 2.53 -9.95 -27.25
CA PRO A 123 1.64 -9.38 -26.23
C PRO A 123 1.31 -10.37 -25.10
N ARG A 124 1.07 -11.64 -25.40
CA ARG A 124 0.80 -12.68 -24.39
C ARG A 124 2.03 -12.96 -23.53
N ARG A 125 3.22 -13.02 -24.13
CA ARG A 125 4.48 -13.14 -23.38
C ARG A 125 4.70 -11.97 -22.44
N LYS A 126 4.42 -10.74 -22.89
CA LYS A 126 4.48 -9.54 -22.05
C LYS A 126 3.51 -9.62 -20.86
N ALA A 127 2.30 -10.15 -21.07
CA ALA A 127 1.33 -10.36 -20.01
C ALA A 127 1.85 -11.35 -18.94
N VAL A 128 2.46 -12.48 -19.34
CA VAL A 128 3.10 -13.42 -18.40
C VAL A 128 4.17 -12.72 -17.57
N VAL A 129 5.07 -11.95 -18.21
CA VAL A 129 6.12 -11.20 -17.49
C VAL A 129 5.52 -10.16 -16.53
N ALA A 130 4.44 -9.50 -16.92
CA ALA A 130 3.74 -8.55 -16.05
C ALA A 130 3.13 -9.27 -14.82
N SER A 131 2.46 -10.41 -15.02
CA SER A 131 1.90 -11.22 -13.92
C SER A 131 2.99 -11.76 -12.99
N GLN A 132 4.15 -12.17 -13.52
CA GLN A 132 5.30 -12.59 -12.71
C GLN A 132 5.80 -11.46 -11.80
N ARG A 133 5.90 -10.24 -12.33
CA ARG A 133 6.30 -9.06 -11.55
C ARG A 133 5.25 -8.72 -10.49
N ALA A 134 3.97 -8.86 -10.81
CA ALA A 134 2.88 -8.65 -9.87
C ALA A 134 2.92 -9.67 -8.72
N LEU A 135 3.18 -10.95 -9.03
CA LEU A 135 3.34 -12.00 -8.02
C LEU A 135 4.53 -11.72 -7.10
N ALA A 136 5.69 -11.38 -7.65
CA ALA A 136 6.87 -11.04 -6.87
C ALA A 136 6.62 -9.85 -5.92
N SER A 137 5.89 -8.82 -6.39
CA SER A 137 5.48 -7.69 -5.54
C SER A 137 4.53 -8.13 -4.42
N ALA A 138 3.57 -9.01 -4.72
CA ALA A 138 2.64 -9.53 -3.73
C ALA A 138 3.33 -10.42 -2.68
N GLU A 139 4.33 -11.21 -3.08
CA GLU A 139 5.19 -11.99 -2.18
C GLU A 139 5.93 -11.09 -1.19
N GLN A 140 6.55 -10.02 -1.67
CA GLN A 140 7.23 -9.04 -0.80
C GLN A 140 6.26 -8.40 0.20
N LEU A 141 5.04 -8.06 -0.22
CA LEU A 141 4.02 -7.50 0.67
C LEU A 141 3.57 -8.52 1.72
N LEU A 142 3.42 -9.79 1.33
CA LEU A 142 3.06 -10.88 2.23
C LEU A 142 4.15 -11.12 3.28
N GLU A 143 5.41 -11.17 2.88
CA GLU A 143 6.55 -11.31 3.80
C GLU A 143 6.60 -10.16 4.81
N ARG A 144 6.47 -8.91 4.34
CA ARG A 144 6.42 -7.74 5.22
C ARG A 144 5.26 -7.81 6.22
N ALA A 145 4.08 -8.19 5.76
CA ALA A 145 2.90 -8.33 6.64
C ALA A 145 3.08 -9.45 7.67
N GLN A 146 3.70 -10.58 7.30
CA GLN A 146 4.03 -11.66 8.22
C GLN A 146 5.05 -11.23 9.28
N LEU A 147 6.10 -10.51 8.87
CA LEU A 147 7.11 -10.01 9.81
C LEU A 147 6.51 -9.02 10.81
N GLU A 148 5.67 -8.09 10.35
CA GLU A 148 5.02 -7.11 11.24
C GLU A 148 4.03 -7.79 12.19
N GLN A 149 3.26 -8.77 11.72
CA GLN A 149 2.36 -9.56 12.58
C GLN A 149 3.14 -10.31 13.67
N ARG A 150 4.25 -10.99 13.32
CA ARG A 150 5.10 -11.70 14.29
C ARG A 150 5.73 -10.73 15.29
N ARG A 151 6.19 -9.57 14.82
CA ARG A 151 6.77 -8.53 15.67
C ARG A 151 5.77 -8.00 16.68
N LEU A 152 4.53 -7.75 16.26
CA LEU A 152 3.47 -7.28 17.14
C LEU A 152 3.00 -8.36 18.11
N ALA A 153 2.90 -9.62 17.68
CA ALA A 153 2.58 -10.75 18.56
C ALA A 153 3.61 -10.89 19.71
N ARG A 154 4.91 -10.90 19.39
CA ARG A 154 5.98 -10.93 20.41
C ARG A 154 5.96 -9.74 21.35
N ARG A 155 5.60 -8.55 20.85
CA ARG A 155 5.45 -7.36 21.68
C ARG A 155 4.27 -7.51 22.63
N HIS A 156 3.15 -8.06 22.16
CA HIS A 156 1.98 -8.32 22.97
C HIS A 156 2.30 -9.30 24.09
N GLU A 157 2.89 -10.46 23.78
CA GLU A 157 3.35 -11.45 24.76
C GLU A 157 4.25 -10.82 25.84
N LYS A 158 5.18 -9.94 25.44
CA LYS A 158 6.05 -9.23 26.39
C LYS A 158 5.26 -8.28 27.29
N PHE A 159 4.30 -7.52 26.75
CA PHE A 159 3.47 -6.63 27.54
C PHE A 159 2.55 -7.40 28.48
N ASP A 160 1.95 -8.50 28.00
CA ASP A 160 1.11 -9.40 28.81
C ASP A 160 1.92 -9.92 30.01
N MET A 161 3.14 -10.43 29.78
CA MET A 161 4.04 -10.89 30.85
C MET A 161 4.42 -9.77 31.84
N MET A 162 4.68 -8.54 31.36
CA MET A 162 4.97 -7.41 32.26
C MET A 162 3.75 -7.01 33.10
N ILE A 163 2.55 -7.11 32.53
CA ILE A 163 1.31 -6.81 33.25
C ILE A 163 1.05 -7.87 34.32
N GLU A 164 1.25 -9.14 34.01
CA GLU A 164 1.17 -10.25 34.99
C GLU A 164 2.14 -10.04 36.15
N GLN A 165 3.41 -9.71 35.88
CA GLN A 165 4.41 -9.42 36.94
C GLN A 165 3.99 -8.26 37.86
N ILE A 166 3.48 -7.16 37.27
CA ILE A 166 2.99 -6.01 38.06
C ILE A 166 1.79 -6.39 38.93
N GLN A 167 0.93 -7.30 38.46
CA GLN A 167 -0.22 -7.78 39.22
C GLN A 167 0.19 -8.75 40.34
N GLU A 168 1.22 -9.56 40.14
CA GLU A 168 1.77 -10.47 41.16
C GLU A 168 2.52 -9.73 42.29
N GLU A 169 3.12 -8.59 41.98
CA GLU A 169 3.87 -7.76 42.94
C GLU A 169 2.99 -6.76 43.74
N ALA A 170 1.70 -6.59 43.38
CA ALA A 170 0.78 -5.60 43.95
C ALA A 170 -0.20 -6.18 44.99
#